data_AF-A0A812J236-F1
#
_entry.id   AF-A0A812J236-F1
#
_cell.length_a   1.000
_cell.length_b   1.000
_cell.length_c   1.000
_cell.angle_alpha   90.00
_cell.angle_beta   90.00
_cell.angle_gamma   90.00
#
_symmetry.space_group_name_H-M   'P 1'
#
loop_
_entity.id
_entity.type
_entity.pdbx_description
1 polymer ?
#
loop_
_entity_poly.entity_id
_entity_poly.type
_entity_poly.pdbx_seq_one_letter_code
_entity_poly.pdbx_strand_id
1 'polypeptide(L)'
;MFVVAELTFVRINDLAAPPEPMHPLMYIEPFVAIMILANGIMIGFQTDPNYTQWQGWIYLETAFFVILFLEILLRIHLLRCRTYWCGSERYWNWFDIFLAVTSGTDLLLQFIQQQASDIAGTGLLRFTRLIRLARIVKVFRLKIMKDLRLMVKGWIAGLRTLVLAFTLLFTVLYVISGFATMALGDHLDGDLLPHFDTIPASMFTAFRCFTGECVSDQGLPMTSLLAGKFGLAFIIPYVASYMLVTMGIFNVILAVYVDITMKAAKENDASNAEQYARESIRVARFARELLKKFATAYREFSDNDAGSGVVEMMSSMEFTSASAGVFTDDDVHDQIQISKELFLVVIQDRGVQNLMDELDLPPDRANLFEVIDADGSGTLHVQ
;
A
#
# COMPACT_ATOMS: atom_id res chain seq x y z
N MET A 1 -35.13 16.96 -11.04
CA MET A 1 -34.44 16.50 -9.80
C MET A 1 -33.04 15.99 -10.16
N PHE A 2 -32.28 16.79 -10.91
CA PHE A 2 -30.99 16.40 -11.52
C PHE A 2 -29.79 17.12 -10.88
N VAL A 3 -30.02 17.92 -9.82
CA VAL A 3 -29.01 18.80 -9.21
C VAL A 3 -28.47 18.26 -7.88
N VAL A 4 -28.99 17.12 -7.38
CA VAL A 4 -28.54 16.53 -6.09
C VAL A 4 -27.62 15.31 -6.29
N ALA A 5 -27.53 14.76 -7.50
CA ALA A 5 -26.69 13.58 -7.77
C ALA A 5 -25.21 13.90 -8.02
N GLU A 6 -24.85 15.17 -8.19
CA GLU A 6 -23.47 15.60 -8.50
C GLU A 6 -22.58 15.73 -7.24
N LEU A 7 -23.13 15.50 -6.04
CA LEU A 7 -22.45 15.72 -4.76
C LEU A 7 -22.09 14.44 -3.99
N THR A 8 -22.41 13.25 -4.50
CA THR A 8 -21.98 12.00 -3.88
C THR A 8 -21.43 11.04 -4.93
N PHE A 9 -20.11 11.00 -5.04
CA PHE A 9 -19.31 9.95 -5.67
C PHE A 9 -19.55 8.59 -4.97
N VAL A 10 -20.75 8.04 -5.12
CA VAL A 10 -21.06 6.67 -4.72
C VAL A 10 -21.73 6.01 -5.92
N ARG A 11 -20.98 5.12 -6.57
CA ARG A 11 -21.52 4.29 -7.64
C ARG A 11 -22.70 3.50 -7.05
N ILE A 12 -23.88 3.65 -7.66
CA ILE A 12 -25.08 2.86 -7.33
C ILE A 12 -24.79 1.34 -7.47
N ASN A 13 -23.74 0.99 -8.23
CA ASN A 13 -23.22 -0.38 -8.42
C ASN A 13 -22.74 -1.08 -7.14
N ASP A 14 -22.40 -0.35 -6.06
CA ASP A 14 -21.95 -1.00 -4.81
C ASP A 14 -23.13 -1.56 -3.97
N LEU A 15 -24.38 -1.23 -4.32
CA LEU A 15 -25.58 -1.63 -3.56
C LEU A 15 -26.22 -2.95 -4.04
N ALA A 16 -25.80 -3.50 -5.19
CA ALA A 16 -26.50 -4.59 -5.87
C ALA A 16 -25.71 -5.92 -5.93
N ALA A 17 -24.50 -5.99 -5.37
CA ALA A 17 -23.75 -7.24 -5.33
C ALA A 17 -24.43 -8.23 -4.36
N PRO A 18 -24.73 -9.48 -4.78
CA PRO A 18 -25.15 -10.52 -3.84
C PRO A 18 -24.04 -10.68 -2.77
N PRO A 19 -24.39 -10.84 -1.48
CA PRO A 19 -23.38 -10.97 -0.44
C PRO A 19 -22.49 -12.16 -0.77
N GLU A 20 -21.19 -11.91 -1.00
CA GLU A 20 -20.20 -12.97 -1.13
C GLU A 20 -20.37 -13.94 0.06
N PRO A 21 -20.22 -15.26 -0.14
CA PRO A 21 -20.35 -16.21 0.95
C PRO A 21 -19.43 -15.79 2.09
N MET A 22 -20.03 -15.37 3.21
CA MET A 22 -19.33 -14.70 4.30
C MET A 22 -18.32 -15.65 4.93
N HIS A 23 -17.08 -15.60 4.44
CA HIS A 23 -15.99 -16.34 5.05
C HIS A 23 -15.76 -15.79 6.47
N PRO A 24 -15.68 -16.64 7.50
CA PRO A 24 -15.50 -16.20 8.90
C PRO A 24 -14.26 -15.32 9.11
N LEU A 25 -13.30 -15.36 8.18
CA LEU A 25 -12.14 -14.48 8.13
C LEU A 25 -12.48 -12.99 8.07
N MET A 26 -13.61 -12.61 7.46
CA MET A 26 -14.02 -11.21 7.28
C MET A 26 -14.38 -10.52 8.60
N TYR A 27 -14.96 -11.26 9.55
CA TYR A 27 -15.28 -10.74 10.89
C TYR A 27 -14.08 -10.73 11.84
N ILE A 28 -13.10 -11.60 11.61
CA ILE A 28 -11.90 -11.70 12.45
C ILE A 28 -10.98 -10.48 12.23
N GLU A 29 -10.86 -9.99 11.01
CA GLU A 29 -9.99 -8.86 10.66
C GLU A 29 -10.27 -7.55 11.43
N PRO A 30 -11.51 -7.01 11.50
CA PRO A 30 -11.79 -5.79 12.24
C PRO A 30 -11.62 -5.97 13.76
N PHE A 31 -11.98 -7.14 14.30
CA PHE A 31 -11.76 -7.45 15.70
C PHE A 31 -10.26 -7.43 16.05
N VAL A 32 -9.43 -8.07 15.23
CA VAL A 32 -7.98 -8.07 15.40
C VAL A 32 -7.39 -6.68 15.27
N ALA A 33 -7.91 -5.85 14.35
CA ALA A 33 -7.49 -4.45 14.22
C ALA A 33 -7.69 -3.67 15.51
N ILE A 34 -8.89 -3.78 16.11
CA ILE A 34 -9.21 -3.12 17.38
C ILE A 34 -8.27 -3.61 18.49
N MET A 35 -8.02 -4.92 18.55
CA MET A 35 -7.12 -5.51 19.55
C MET A 35 -5.67 -5.04 19.40
N ILE A 36 -5.16 -4.91 18.17
CA ILE A 36 -3.81 -4.37 17.91
C ILE A 36 -3.73 -2.89 18.34
N LEU A 37 -4.75 -2.09 18.02
CA LEU A 37 -4.79 -0.67 18.41
C LEU A 37 -4.84 -0.52 19.93
N ALA A 38 -5.70 -1.28 20.60
CA ALA A 38 -5.78 -1.30 22.06
C ALA A 38 -4.44 -1.72 22.70
N ASN A 39 -3.76 -2.73 22.14
CA ASN A 39 -2.43 -3.14 22.59
C ASN A 39 -1.38 -2.03 22.40
N GLY A 40 -1.43 -1.30 21.28
CA GLY A 40 -0.56 -0.14 21.03
C GLY A 40 -0.76 0.98 22.05
N ILE A 41 -2.01 1.34 22.33
CA ILE A 41 -2.37 2.36 23.33
C ILE A 41 -1.86 1.93 24.72
N MET A 42 -2.06 0.66 25.08
CA MET A 42 -1.56 0.10 26.32
C MET A 42 -0.04 0.23 26.46
N ILE A 43 0.73 -0.08 25.40
CA ILE A 43 2.20 0.07 25.41
C ILE A 43 2.59 1.55 25.61
N GLY A 44 1.82 2.48 25.04
CA GLY A 44 1.99 3.91 25.28
C GLY A 44 1.88 4.28 26.76
N PHE A 45 0.83 3.82 27.44
CA PHE A 45 0.66 4.04 28.88
C PHE A 45 1.73 3.35 29.73
N GLN A 46 2.19 2.17 29.35
CA GLN A 46 3.28 1.48 30.04
C GLN A 46 4.63 2.22 29.97
N THR A 47 4.82 3.02 28.91
CA THR A 47 6.05 3.80 28.70
C THR A 47 6.09 5.06 29.57
N ASP A 48 4.93 5.55 30.01
CA ASP A 48 4.83 6.69 30.92
C ASP A 48 5.37 6.31 32.33
N PRO A 49 6.34 7.07 32.88
CA PRO A 49 6.88 6.85 34.22
C PRO A 49 5.81 6.78 35.33
N ASN A 50 4.70 7.51 35.18
CA ASN A 50 3.64 7.59 36.19
C ASN A 50 2.86 6.28 36.33
N TYR A 51 2.77 5.50 35.25
CA TYR A 51 1.96 4.28 35.20
C TYR A 51 2.79 3.00 35.12
N THR A 52 4.12 3.09 35.05
CA THR A 52 5.01 1.94 34.85
C THR A 52 4.89 0.86 35.95
N GLN A 53 4.58 1.25 37.20
CA GLN A 53 4.59 0.35 38.36
C GLN A 53 3.24 -0.36 38.61
N TRP A 54 2.24 -0.18 37.74
CA TRP A 54 0.93 -0.78 37.96
C TRP A 54 0.96 -2.30 37.74
N GLN A 55 0.64 -3.07 38.79
CA GLN A 55 0.65 -4.53 38.77
C GLN A 55 -0.40 -5.14 37.80
N GLY A 56 -1.40 -4.36 37.38
CA GLY A 56 -2.44 -4.80 36.44
C GLY A 56 -1.94 -5.07 35.01
N TRP A 57 -0.78 -4.52 34.65
CA TRP A 57 -0.23 -4.65 33.30
C TRP A 57 0.03 -6.10 32.88
N ILE A 58 0.53 -6.95 33.79
CA ILE A 58 0.85 -8.34 33.47
C ILE A 58 -0.40 -9.13 33.06
N TYR A 59 -1.54 -8.86 33.71
CA TYR A 59 -2.81 -9.50 33.40
C TYR A 59 -3.35 -9.05 32.05
N LEU A 60 -3.27 -7.75 31.75
CA LEU A 60 -3.64 -7.22 30.44
C LEU A 60 -2.75 -7.78 29.33
N GLU A 61 -1.42 -7.79 29.52
CA GLU A 61 -0.48 -8.37 28.54
C GLU A 61 -0.78 -9.85 28.29
N THR A 62 -1.06 -10.60 29.36
CA THR A 62 -1.44 -12.01 29.27
C THR A 62 -2.76 -12.17 28.49
N ALA A 63 -3.77 -11.34 28.76
CA ALA A 63 -5.04 -11.39 28.04
C ALA A 63 -4.87 -11.08 26.54
N PHE A 64 -4.15 -10.00 26.21
CA PHE A 64 -3.84 -9.65 24.82
C PHE A 64 -3.05 -10.77 24.12
N PHE A 65 -2.07 -11.35 24.79
CA PHE A 65 -1.29 -12.48 24.26
C PHE A 65 -2.18 -13.68 23.97
N VAL A 66 -3.02 -14.10 24.92
CA VAL A 66 -3.92 -15.26 24.75
C VAL A 66 -4.89 -15.04 23.60
N ILE A 67 -5.51 -13.86 23.51
CA ILE A 67 -6.47 -13.55 22.42
C ILE A 67 -5.78 -13.59 21.05
N LEU A 68 -4.60 -12.95 20.93
CA LEU A 68 -3.85 -12.94 19.67
C LEU A 68 -3.26 -14.32 19.33
N PHE A 69 -2.89 -15.12 20.32
CA PHE A 69 -2.42 -16.49 20.11
C PHE A 69 -3.56 -17.39 19.61
N LEU A 70 -4.74 -17.29 20.22
CA LEU A 70 -5.95 -18.00 19.76
C LEU A 70 -6.33 -17.60 18.33
N GLU A 71 -6.19 -16.32 17.98
CA GLU A 71 -6.41 -15.86 16.61
C GLU A 71 -5.48 -16.53 15.60
N ILE A 72 -4.19 -16.66 15.92
CA ILE A 72 -3.21 -17.35 15.07
C ILE A 72 -3.61 -18.83 14.90
N LEU A 73 -3.98 -19.51 15.98
CA LEU A 73 -4.43 -20.92 15.93
C LEU A 73 -5.68 -21.09 15.07
N LEU A 74 -6.66 -20.20 15.25
CA LEU A 74 -7.91 -20.23 14.49
C LEU A 74 -7.64 -19.97 13.00
N ARG A 75 -6.73 -19.05 12.65
CA ARG A 75 -6.30 -18.86 11.25
C ARG A 75 -5.62 -20.09 10.67
N ILE A 76 -4.74 -20.76 11.42
CA ILE A 76 -4.08 -22.00 10.96
C ILE A 76 -5.13 -23.08 10.69
N HIS A 77 -6.14 -23.19 11.56
CA HIS A 77 -7.23 -24.16 11.40
C HIS A 77 -8.10 -23.85 10.17
N LEU A 78 -8.49 -22.59 9.97
CA LEU A 78 -9.35 -22.17 8.85
C LEU A 78 -8.64 -22.22 7.48
N LEU A 79 -7.36 -21.80 7.40
CA LEU A 79 -6.65 -21.65 6.14
C LEU A 79 -6.03 -22.97 5.63
N ARG A 80 -6.06 -24.06 6.41
CA ARG A 80 -5.30 -25.31 6.18
C ARG A 80 -3.78 -25.05 6.19
N CYS A 81 -3.00 -25.92 6.86
CA CYS A 81 -1.56 -25.71 7.03
C CYS A 81 -0.82 -25.42 5.71
N ARG A 82 -1.13 -26.12 4.62
CA ARG A 82 -0.45 -25.93 3.33
C ARG A 82 -0.60 -24.50 2.79
N THR A 83 -1.79 -23.91 2.87
CA THR A 83 -2.04 -22.54 2.39
C THR A 83 -1.50 -21.51 3.36
N TYR A 84 -1.52 -21.79 4.67
CA TYR A 84 -0.98 -20.89 5.68
C TYR A 84 0.54 -20.68 5.53
N TRP A 85 1.30 -21.76 5.29
CA TRP A 85 2.77 -21.72 5.21
C TRP A 85 3.30 -21.40 3.80
N CYS A 86 2.60 -21.81 2.73
CA CYS A 86 3.04 -21.61 1.35
C CYS A 86 2.18 -20.64 0.53
N GLY A 87 1.25 -19.92 1.16
CA GLY A 87 0.40 -18.93 0.50
C GLY A 87 1.07 -17.58 0.26
N SER A 88 0.34 -16.66 -0.38
CA SER A 88 0.77 -15.28 -0.66
C SER A 88 1.17 -14.51 0.61
N GLU A 89 0.49 -14.78 1.73
CA GLU A 89 0.68 -14.10 3.02
C GLU A 89 1.73 -14.77 3.94
N ARG A 90 2.58 -15.66 3.41
CA ARG A 90 3.53 -16.47 4.21
C ARG A 90 4.45 -15.63 5.12
N TYR A 91 4.94 -14.49 4.64
CA TYR A 91 5.85 -13.64 5.39
C TYR A 91 5.18 -13.01 6.60
N TRP A 92 3.91 -12.59 6.46
CA TRP A 92 3.12 -12.05 7.55
C TRP A 92 2.76 -13.11 8.58
N ASN A 93 2.47 -14.33 8.13
CA ASN A 93 2.21 -15.45 9.02
C ASN A 93 3.44 -15.84 9.86
N TRP A 94 4.63 -15.90 9.23
CA TRP A 94 5.89 -16.10 9.95
C TRP A 94 6.20 -14.97 10.93
N PHE A 95 5.93 -13.72 10.54
CA PHE A 95 6.09 -12.56 11.41
C PHE A 95 5.16 -12.61 12.63
N ASP A 96 3.89 -13.00 12.44
CA ASP A 96 2.94 -13.15 13.55
C ASP A 96 3.35 -14.25 14.54
N ILE A 97 3.87 -15.37 14.03
CA ILE A 97 4.42 -16.44 14.88
C ILE A 97 5.65 -15.95 15.64
N PHE A 98 6.57 -15.25 14.98
CA PHE A 98 7.73 -14.65 15.62
C PHE A 98 7.33 -13.69 16.75
N LEU A 99 6.33 -12.83 16.51
CA LEU A 99 5.79 -11.94 17.53
C LEU A 99 5.10 -12.70 18.67
N ALA A 100 4.39 -13.78 18.39
CA ALA A 100 3.77 -14.62 19.42
C ALA A 100 4.84 -15.28 20.30
N VAL A 101 5.89 -15.85 19.70
CA VAL A 101 7.00 -16.48 20.43
C VAL A 101 7.71 -15.46 21.31
N THR A 102 8.08 -14.30 20.77
CA THR A 102 8.74 -13.25 21.55
C THR A 102 7.88 -12.73 22.70
N SER A 103 6.56 -12.67 22.50
CA SER A 103 5.60 -12.29 23.55
C SER A 103 5.48 -13.35 24.64
N GLY A 104 5.45 -14.63 24.27
CA GLY A 104 5.47 -15.73 25.22
C GLY A 104 6.77 -15.76 26.03
N THR A 105 7.93 -15.54 25.40
CA THR A 105 9.21 -15.49 26.11
C THR A 105 9.29 -14.32 27.08
N ASP A 106 8.76 -13.15 26.70
CA ASP A 106 8.77 -11.97 27.56
C ASP A 106 7.83 -12.15 28.77
N LEU A 107 6.63 -12.73 28.58
CA LEU A 107 5.75 -13.09 29.70
C LEU A 107 6.40 -14.11 30.63
N LEU A 108 7.02 -15.15 30.09
CA LEU A 108 7.72 -16.17 30.88
C LEU A 108 8.84 -15.56 31.73
N LEU A 109 9.64 -14.65 31.15
CA LEU A 109 10.69 -13.94 31.89
C LEU A 109 10.12 -13.05 33.00
N GLN A 110 9.00 -12.36 32.77
CA GLN A 110 8.32 -11.58 33.80
C GLN A 110 7.84 -12.44 34.97
N PHE A 111 7.27 -13.63 34.68
CA PHE A 111 6.84 -14.57 35.73
C PHE A 111 8.00 -15.14 36.54
N ILE A 112 9.10 -15.51 35.88
CA ILE A 112 10.30 -16.01 36.57
C ILE A 112 10.88 -14.92 37.48
N GLN A 113 10.92 -13.66 37.03
CA GLN A 113 11.44 -12.55 37.82
C GLN A 113 10.58 -12.22 39.04
N GLN A 114 9.26 -12.44 39.00
CA GLN A 114 8.42 -12.31 40.19
C GLN A 114 8.74 -13.35 41.26
N GLN A 115 9.25 -14.53 40.88
CA GLN A 115 9.60 -15.60 41.83
C GLN A 115 11.07 -15.59 42.26
N ALA A 116 11.98 -15.19 41.39
CA ALA A 116 13.41 -15.14 41.66
C ALA A 116 13.88 -13.68 41.71
N SER A 117 14.18 -13.18 42.92
CA SER A 117 14.61 -11.80 43.16
C SER A 117 16.01 -11.47 42.62
N ASP A 118 16.76 -12.45 42.11
CA ASP A 118 18.20 -12.34 41.99
C ASP A 118 18.74 -13.04 40.73
N ILE A 119 18.48 -12.48 39.54
CA ILE A 119 19.24 -12.85 38.32
C ILE A 119 19.55 -11.60 37.47
N ALA A 120 20.84 -11.51 37.11
CA ALA A 120 21.52 -10.55 36.24
C ALA A 120 20.94 -10.46 34.81
N GLY A 121 19.70 -10.00 34.68
CA GLY A 121 18.98 -9.90 33.41
C GLY A 121 18.68 -8.49 32.91
N THR A 122 19.20 -7.42 33.53
CA THR A 122 18.77 -6.03 33.24
C THR A 122 18.92 -5.63 31.77
N GLY A 123 19.96 -6.12 31.07
CA GLY A 123 20.14 -5.89 29.63
C GLY A 123 19.15 -6.65 28.75
N LEU A 124 18.93 -7.94 29.04
CA LEU A 124 17.97 -8.79 28.32
C LEU A 124 16.54 -8.29 28.52
N LEU A 125 16.19 -7.86 29.73
CA LEU A 125 14.88 -7.28 30.06
C LEU A 125 14.65 -5.95 29.32
N ARG A 126 15.68 -5.12 29.12
CA ARG A 126 15.57 -3.90 28.30
C ARG A 126 15.31 -4.25 26.83
N PHE A 127 15.99 -5.25 26.30
CA PHE A 127 15.81 -5.68 24.92
C PHE A 127 14.42 -6.32 24.68
N THR A 128 13.94 -7.18 25.58
CA THR A 128 12.60 -7.78 25.46
C THR A 128 11.49 -6.74 25.56
N ARG A 129 11.67 -5.69 26.37
CA ARG A 129 10.75 -4.54 26.42
C ARG A 129 10.68 -3.80 25.08
N LEU A 130 11.81 -3.58 24.40
CA LEU A 130 11.82 -2.95 23.07
C LEU A 130 11.12 -3.80 22.01
N ILE A 131 11.23 -5.13 22.09
CA ILE A 131 10.54 -6.05 21.18
C ILE A 131 9.01 -5.91 21.27
N ARG A 132 8.44 -5.47 22.40
CA ARG A 132 6.99 -5.20 22.51
C ARG A 132 6.53 -4.13 21.51
N LEU A 133 7.36 -3.14 21.21
CA LEU A 133 7.06 -2.10 20.21
C LEU A 133 6.97 -2.68 18.79
N ALA A 134 7.69 -3.77 18.50
CA ALA A 134 7.58 -4.44 17.21
C ALA A 134 6.16 -5.00 16.96
N ARG A 135 5.34 -5.19 18.00
CA ARG A 135 3.93 -5.61 17.84
C ARG A 135 3.07 -4.54 17.16
N ILE A 136 3.43 -3.27 17.26
CA ILE A 136 2.75 -2.18 16.54
C ILE A 136 2.85 -2.40 15.03
N VAL A 137 3.92 -3.04 14.56
CA VAL A 137 4.11 -3.37 13.13
C VAL A 137 3.01 -4.31 12.61
N LYS A 138 2.29 -5.06 13.48
CA LYS A 138 1.11 -5.84 13.07
C LYS A 138 0.03 -4.96 12.43
N VAL A 139 -0.02 -3.66 12.73
CA VAL A 139 -0.95 -2.73 12.09
C VAL A 139 -0.78 -2.69 10.58
N PHE A 140 0.46 -2.88 10.08
CA PHE A 140 0.73 -2.93 8.65
C PHE A 140 0.09 -4.14 7.98
N ARG A 141 -0.32 -5.19 8.70
CA ARG A 141 -1.04 -6.34 8.13
C ARG A 141 -2.49 -6.00 7.76
N LEU A 142 -3.09 -4.99 8.39
CA LEU A 142 -4.50 -4.66 8.18
C LEU A 142 -4.76 -4.28 6.72
N LYS A 143 -5.88 -4.73 6.16
CA LYS A 143 -6.25 -4.42 4.77
C LYS A 143 -6.36 -2.91 4.51
N ILE A 144 -6.81 -2.15 5.51
CA ILE A 144 -6.88 -0.69 5.47
C ILE A 144 -5.49 -0.02 5.28
N MET A 145 -4.41 -0.71 5.64
CA MET A 145 -3.03 -0.23 5.50
C MET A 145 -2.36 -0.71 4.21
N LYS A 146 -3.13 -1.23 3.23
CA LYS A 146 -2.58 -1.68 1.94
C LYS A 146 -1.82 -0.55 1.23
N ASP A 147 -2.39 0.65 1.22
CA ASP A 147 -1.76 1.79 0.55
C ASP A 147 -0.48 2.21 1.25
N LEU A 148 -0.49 2.20 2.60
CA LEU A 148 0.72 2.44 3.39
C LEU A 148 1.79 1.37 3.14
N ARG A 149 1.43 0.09 3.02
CA ARG A 149 2.37 -0.99 2.66
C ARG A 149 2.96 -0.77 1.27
N LEU A 150 2.15 -0.36 0.30
CA LEU A 150 2.60 -0.07 -1.06
C LEU A 150 3.58 1.11 -1.07
N MET A 151 3.29 2.17 -0.31
CA MET A 151 4.22 3.30 -0.12
C MET A 151 5.54 2.86 0.52
N VAL A 152 5.49 2.07 1.60
CA VAL A 152 6.69 1.54 2.27
C VAL A 152 7.50 0.64 1.32
N LYS A 153 6.84 -0.21 0.53
CA LYS A 153 7.51 -1.05 -0.47
C LYS A 153 8.18 -0.20 -1.55
N GLY A 154 7.53 0.87 -2.01
CA GLY A 154 8.12 1.85 -2.94
C GLY A 154 9.34 2.54 -2.35
N TRP A 155 9.28 2.92 -1.07
CA TRP A 155 10.43 3.49 -0.36
C TRP A 155 11.61 2.51 -0.23
N ILE A 156 11.33 1.25 0.11
CA ILE A 156 12.36 0.19 0.20
C ILE A 156 13.00 -0.06 -1.17
N ALA A 157 12.24 0.02 -2.26
CA ALA A 157 12.79 -0.09 -3.62
C ALA A 157 13.80 1.04 -3.93
N GLY A 158 13.53 2.27 -3.45
CA GLY A 158 14.42 3.42 -3.56
C GLY A 158 15.58 3.46 -2.54
N LEU A 159 15.57 2.57 -1.53
CA LEU A 159 16.56 2.57 -0.47
C LEU A 159 17.96 2.27 -0.98
N ARG A 160 18.10 1.38 -1.98
CA ARG A 160 19.41 1.01 -2.55
C ARG A 160 20.17 2.23 -3.08
N THR A 161 19.50 3.07 -3.86
CA THR A 161 20.06 4.29 -4.45
C THR A 161 20.35 5.35 -3.39
N LEU A 162 19.49 5.46 -2.36
CA LEU A 162 19.75 6.34 -1.22
C LEU A 162 20.99 5.91 -0.44
N VAL A 163 21.13 4.62 -0.14
CA VAL A 163 22.30 4.08 0.56
C VAL A 163 23.59 4.38 -0.19
N LEU A 164 23.61 4.28 -1.53
CA LEU A 164 24.78 4.66 -2.33
C LEU A 164 25.11 6.15 -2.22
N ALA A 165 24.10 7.02 -2.24
CA ALA A 165 24.29 8.47 -2.13
C ALA A 165 24.79 8.87 -0.73
N PHE A 166 24.25 8.26 0.33
CA PHE A 166 24.76 8.42 1.70
C PHE A 166 26.17 7.85 1.87
N THR A 167 26.51 6.75 1.20
CA THR A 167 27.86 6.18 1.21
C THR A 167 28.88 7.16 0.62
N LEU A 168 28.52 7.83 -0.48
CA LEU A 168 29.35 8.89 -1.08
C LEU A 168 29.57 10.06 -0.10
N LEU A 169 28.50 10.55 0.53
CA LEU A 169 28.58 11.60 1.55
C LEU A 169 29.51 11.18 2.70
N PHE A 170 29.32 9.97 3.23
CA PHE A 170 30.13 9.45 4.33
C PHE A 170 31.62 9.33 3.97
N THR A 171 31.92 8.93 2.74
CA THR A 171 33.29 8.86 2.22
C THR A 171 33.94 10.24 2.17
N VAL A 172 33.22 11.25 1.67
CA VAL A 172 33.72 12.62 1.60
C VAL A 172 33.91 13.21 3.00
N LEU A 173 32.95 13.00 3.91
CA LEU A 173 33.09 13.40 5.30
C LEU A 173 34.27 12.72 5.98
N TYR A 174 34.48 11.42 5.74
CA TYR A 174 35.63 10.70 6.28
C TYR A 174 36.96 11.32 5.86
N VAL A 175 37.09 11.70 4.59
CA VAL A 175 38.30 12.36 4.07
C VAL A 175 38.49 13.74 4.70
N ILE A 176 37.46 14.60 4.69
CA ILE A 176 37.52 15.95 5.27
C ILE A 176 37.85 15.89 6.76
N SER A 177 37.17 15.01 7.50
CA SER A 177 37.36 14.84 8.93
C SER A 177 38.70 14.22 9.26
N GLY A 178 39.22 13.29 8.46
CA GLY A 178 40.58 12.76 8.62
C GLY A 178 41.62 13.87 8.47
N PHE A 179 41.48 14.74 7.47
CA PHE A 179 42.34 15.92 7.34
C PHE A 179 42.18 16.88 8.52
N ALA A 180 40.96 17.12 8.99
CA ALA A 180 40.70 17.97 10.16
C ALA A 180 41.34 17.41 11.43
N THR A 181 41.23 16.11 11.70
CA THR A 181 41.89 15.45 12.84
C THR A 181 43.41 15.60 12.76
N MET A 182 44.02 15.35 11.60
CA MET A 182 45.48 15.46 11.44
C MET A 182 45.99 16.90 11.52
N ALA A 183 45.24 17.87 10.99
CA ALA A 183 45.67 19.26 10.94
C ALA A 183 45.40 20.00 12.26
N LEU A 184 44.27 19.71 12.92
CA LEU A 184 43.77 20.45 14.07
C LEU A 184 43.95 19.69 15.39
N GLY A 185 43.96 18.36 15.38
CA GLY A 185 43.96 17.53 16.60
C GLY A 185 45.07 17.87 17.59
N ASP A 186 46.31 17.98 17.09
CA ASP A 186 47.48 18.27 17.95
C ASP A 186 47.61 19.75 18.34
N HIS A 187 46.84 20.65 17.71
CA HIS A 187 46.97 22.10 17.87
C HIS A 187 45.77 22.73 18.59
N LEU A 188 44.75 21.94 18.95
CA LEU A 188 43.56 22.38 19.66
C LEU A 188 43.66 22.05 21.14
N ASP A 189 43.18 22.96 21.98
CA ASP A 189 43.20 22.82 23.44
C ASP A 189 41.78 23.07 23.99
N GLY A 190 41.49 22.50 25.15
CA GLY A 190 40.23 22.73 25.87
C GLY A 190 39.02 22.17 25.13
N ASP A 191 37.95 22.97 25.04
CA ASP A 191 36.61 22.53 24.59
C ASP A 191 36.54 22.08 23.12
N LEU A 192 37.54 22.41 22.31
CA LEU A 192 37.61 22.03 20.89
C LEU A 192 38.31 20.70 20.65
N LEU A 193 39.15 20.23 21.58
CA LEU A 193 39.92 19.00 21.42
C LEU A 193 39.01 17.77 21.26
N PRO A 194 37.96 17.54 22.09
CA PRO A 194 37.10 16.35 21.96
C PRO A 194 36.40 16.24 20.60
N HIS A 195 36.22 17.36 19.92
CA HIS A 195 35.54 17.44 18.64
C HIS A 195 36.42 16.99 17.46
N PHE A 196 37.74 17.07 17.62
CA PHE A 196 38.72 16.77 16.56
C PHE A 196 39.78 15.72 16.93
N ASP A 197 39.73 15.17 18.15
CA ASP A 197 40.71 14.19 18.66
C ASP A 197 40.67 12.85 17.91
N THR A 198 39.46 12.36 17.59
CA THR A 198 39.30 11.10 16.84
C THR A 198 38.57 11.32 15.53
N ILE A 199 38.80 10.44 14.55
CA ILE A 199 38.13 10.51 13.24
C ILE A 199 36.59 10.44 13.40
N PRO A 200 35.99 9.54 14.20
CA PRO A 200 34.53 9.51 14.37
C PRO A 200 33.97 10.79 15.00
N ALA A 201 34.66 11.37 15.98
CA ALA A 201 34.27 12.64 16.58
C ALA A 201 34.35 13.78 15.55
N SER A 202 35.44 13.82 14.76
CA SER A 202 35.64 14.79 13.70
C SER A 202 34.61 14.66 12.58
N MET A 203 34.17 13.43 12.26
CA MET A 203 33.09 13.16 11.32
C MET A 203 31.75 13.65 11.83
N PHE A 204 31.44 13.40 13.10
CA PHE A 204 30.23 13.90 13.72
C PHE A 204 30.20 15.44 13.75
N THR A 205 31.33 16.07 14.12
CA THR A 205 31.49 17.53 14.11
C THR A 205 31.34 18.10 12.70
N ALA A 206 31.99 17.50 11.70
CA ALA A 206 31.88 17.94 10.30
C ALA A 206 30.44 17.80 9.78
N PHE A 207 29.76 16.68 10.08
CA PHE A 207 28.36 16.48 9.71
C PHE A 207 27.48 17.58 10.31
N ARG A 208 27.57 17.82 11.63
CA ARG A 208 26.82 18.89 12.32
C ARG A 208 27.07 20.26 11.70
N CYS A 209 28.34 20.60 11.42
CA CYS A 209 28.69 21.88 10.82
C CYS A 209 28.14 22.05 9.40
N PHE A 210 28.17 21.01 8.56
CA PHE A 210 27.64 21.07 7.19
C PHE A 210 26.11 21.02 7.12
N THR A 211 25.43 20.46 8.13
CA THR A 211 23.96 20.52 8.28
C THR A 211 23.46 21.83 8.88
N GLY A 212 24.36 22.72 9.33
CA GLY A 212 24.03 24.06 9.81
C GLY A 212 24.21 24.28 11.32
N GLU A 213 24.54 23.24 12.08
CA GLU A 213 24.76 23.29 13.53
C GLU A 213 26.26 23.20 13.86
N CYS A 214 26.98 24.32 13.82
CA CYS A 214 28.42 24.34 14.08
C CYS A 214 28.76 25.05 15.41
N VAL A 215 28.33 24.46 16.53
CA VAL A 215 28.50 25.01 17.88
C VAL A 215 29.24 24.05 18.80
N SER A 216 30.12 24.60 19.64
CA SER A 216 30.80 23.86 20.72
C SER A 216 29.84 23.60 21.89
N ASP A 217 30.29 22.83 22.89
CA ASP A 217 29.50 22.52 24.09
C ASP A 217 29.07 23.78 24.88
N GLN A 218 29.86 24.85 24.81
CA GLN A 218 29.52 26.16 25.39
C GLN A 218 28.60 27.04 24.52
N GLY A 219 28.11 26.53 23.39
CA GLY A 219 27.24 27.28 22.48
C GLY A 219 27.95 28.33 21.62
N LEU A 220 29.28 28.35 21.62
CA LEU A 220 30.07 29.26 20.79
C LEU A 220 30.22 28.70 19.36
N PRO A 221 30.18 29.56 18.33
CA PRO A 221 30.33 29.12 16.94
C PRO A 221 31.77 28.64 16.69
N MET A 222 31.93 27.35 16.39
CA MET A 222 33.25 26.73 16.20
C MET A 222 34.00 27.36 15.03
N THR A 223 33.28 27.74 13.97
CA THR A 223 33.87 28.40 12.80
C THR A 223 34.60 29.68 13.17
N SER A 224 34.05 30.48 14.08
CA SER A 224 34.67 31.74 14.55
C SER A 224 35.91 31.46 15.41
N LEU A 225 35.83 30.47 16.29
CA LEU A 225 36.95 30.03 17.14
C LEU A 225 38.14 29.52 16.31
N LEU A 226 37.89 28.63 15.35
CA LEU A 226 38.94 28.09 14.47
C LEU A 226 39.46 29.16 13.50
N ALA A 227 38.60 30.03 12.98
CA ALA A 227 39.03 31.16 12.16
C ALA A 227 39.92 32.14 12.95
N GLY A 228 39.64 32.36 14.24
CA GLY A 228 40.47 33.18 15.11
C GLY A 228 41.85 32.57 15.38
N LYS A 229 41.95 31.24 15.54
CA LYS A 229 43.22 30.55 15.86
C LYS A 229 44.09 30.27 14.63
N PHE A 230 43.49 29.89 13.49
CA PHE A 230 44.20 29.44 12.28
C PHE A 230 44.07 30.41 11.09
N GLY A 231 43.19 31.41 11.17
CA GLY A 231 43.04 32.43 10.13
C GLY A 231 42.62 31.85 8.77
N LEU A 232 43.19 32.41 7.70
CA LEU A 232 42.86 32.05 6.32
C LEU A 232 43.18 30.58 5.97
N ALA A 233 44.16 29.98 6.65
CA ALA A 233 44.55 28.59 6.43
C ALA A 233 43.42 27.61 6.80
N PHE A 234 42.51 28.01 7.69
CA PHE A 234 41.30 27.25 7.99
C PHE A 234 40.09 27.73 7.17
N ILE A 235 39.92 29.05 7.01
CA ILE A 235 38.73 29.63 6.36
C ILE A 235 38.58 29.14 4.91
N ILE A 236 39.67 29.17 4.12
CA ILE A 236 39.62 28.77 2.70
C ILE A 236 39.19 27.31 2.53
N PRO A 237 39.87 26.31 3.13
CA PRO A 237 39.44 24.92 3.00
C PRO A 237 38.08 24.66 3.64
N TYR A 238 37.72 25.34 4.73
CA TYR A 238 36.39 25.24 5.31
C TYR A 238 35.30 25.68 4.31
N VAL A 239 35.41 26.87 3.73
CA VAL A 239 34.43 27.38 2.75
C VAL A 239 34.36 26.48 1.52
N ALA A 240 35.51 26.01 1.01
CA ALA A 240 35.54 25.08 -0.13
C ALA A 240 34.84 23.76 0.20
N SER A 241 35.10 23.18 1.38
CA SER A 241 34.45 21.95 1.85
C SER A 241 32.95 22.14 2.08
N TYR A 242 32.53 23.30 2.62
CA TYR A 242 31.13 23.65 2.82
C TYR A 242 30.38 23.78 1.48
N MET A 243 30.97 24.46 0.49
CA MET A 243 30.39 24.52 -0.86
C MET A 243 30.29 23.13 -1.49
N LEU A 244 31.32 22.29 -1.36
CA LEU A 244 31.31 20.94 -1.91
C LEU A 244 30.24 20.05 -1.28
N VAL A 245 30.14 20.03 0.06
CA VAL A 245 29.20 19.15 0.77
C VAL A 245 27.77 19.71 0.70
N THR A 246 27.59 20.97 1.08
CA THR A 246 26.26 21.57 1.23
C THR A 246 25.64 21.96 -0.11
N MET A 247 26.39 22.63 -0.99
CA MET A 247 25.87 23.02 -2.32
C MET A 247 26.08 21.93 -3.37
N GLY A 248 27.06 21.05 -3.22
CA GLY A 248 27.30 19.94 -4.14
C GLY A 248 26.55 18.67 -3.75
N ILE A 249 27.07 17.96 -2.74
CA ILE A 249 26.64 16.60 -2.40
C ILE A 249 25.18 16.54 -1.95
N PHE A 250 24.72 17.43 -1.06
CA PHE A 250 23.30 17.42 -0.65
C PHE A 250 22.36 17.68 -1.83
N ASN A 251 22.73 18.59 -2.74
CA ASN A 251 21.93 18.84 -3.95
C ASN A 251 21.93 17.63 -4.91
N VAL A 252 23.04 16.89 -5.01
CA VAL A 252 23.07 15.62 -5.76
C VAL A 252 22.18 14.57 -5.10
N ILE A 253 22.22 14.43 -3.77
CA ILE A 253 21.33 13.51 -3.03
C ILE A 253 19.87 13.88 -3.26
N LEU A 254 19.52 15.18 -3.18
CA LEU A 254 18.18 15.68 -3.46
C LEU A 254 17.76 15.39 -4.90
N ALA A 255 18.64 15.62 -5.88
CA ALA A 255 18.37 15.30 -7.28
C ALA A 255 18.11 13.80 -7.51
N VAL A 256 18.91 12.94 -6.89
CA VAL A 256 18.72 11.47 -6.95
C VAL A 256 17.41 11.08 -6.28
N TYR A 257 17.08 11.67 -5.13
CA TYR A 257 15.81 11.43 -4.44
C TYR A 257 14.62 11.82 -5.33
N VAL A 258 14.67 12.98 -5.98
CA VAL A 258 13.65 13.43 -6.93
C VAL A 258 13.53 12.49 -8.13
N ASP A 259 14.65 12.00 -8.69
CA ASP A 259 14.62 11.03 -9.79
C ASP A 259 13.93 9.71 -9.39
N ILE A 260 14.19 9.21 -8.18
CA ILE A 260 13.52 8.00 -7.66
C ILE A 260 12.02 8.23 -7.51
N THR A 261 11.61 9.36 -6.92
CA THR A 261 10.18 9.64 -6.71
C THR A 261 9.46 9.89 -8.04
N MET A 262 10.10 10.57 -8.99
CA MET A 262 9.56 10.75 -10.34
C MET A 262 9.45 9.43 -11.10
N LYS A 263 10.44 8.53 -10.98
CA LYS A 263 10.36 7.18 -11.57
C LYS A 263 9.23 6.36 -10.97
N ALA A 264 9.09 6.37 -9.64
CA ALA A 264 8.00 5.68 -8.96
C ALA A 264 6.62 6.24 -9.35
N ALA A 265 6.49 7.57 -9.47
CA ALA A 265 5.27 8.21 -9.95
C ALA A 265 4.96 7.80 -11.39
N LYS A 266 5.96 7.83 -12.28
CA LYS A 266 5.79 7.45 -13.69
C LYS A 266 5.43 5.97 -13.87
N GLU A 267 6.02 5.07 -13.07
CA GLU A 267 5.68 3.65 -13.10
C GLU A 267 4.24 3.41 -12.63
N ASN A 268 3.80 4.14 -11.60
CA ASN A 268 2.41 4.10 -11.15
C ASN A 268 1.43 4.61 -12.23
N ASP A 269 1.75 5.73 -12.88
CA ASP A 269 0.95 6.28 -13.97
C ASP A 269 0.89 5.34 -15.19
N ALA A 270 2.01 4.71 -15.54
CA ALA A 270 2.07 3.73 -16.62
C ALA A 270 1.24 2.47 -16.30
N SER A 271 1.33 1.96 -15.07
CA SER A 271 0.51 0.83 -14.61
C SER A 271 -0.98 1.15 -14.64
N ASN A 272 -1.36 2.35 -14.21
CA ASN A 272 -2.76 2.80 -14.26
C ASN A 272 -3.25 2.93 -15.70
N ALA A 273 -2.45 3.55 -16.58
CA ALA A 273 -2.78 3.66 -18.01
C ALA A 273 -2.93 2.28 -18.68
N GLU A 274 -2.07 1.31 -18.34
CA GLU A 274 -2.19 -0.05 -18.86
C GLU A 274 -3.46 -0.75 -18.34
N GLN A 275 -3.83 -0.55 -17.07
CA GLN A 275 -5.09 -1.06 -16.54
C GLN A 275 -6.29 -0.48 -17.29
N TYR A 276 -6.34 0.84 -17.50
CA TYR A 276 -7.41 1.48 -18.26
C TYR A 276 -7.48 0.98 -19.71
N ALA A 277 -6.33 0.78 -20.37
CA ALA A 277 -6.29 0.24 -21.74
C ALA A 277 -6.76 -1.22 -21.81
N ARG A 278 -6.40 -2.05 -20.82
CA ARG A 278 -6.88 -3.45 -20.75
C ARG A 278 -8.37 -3.51 -20.46
N GLU A 279 -8.88 -2.63 -19.62
CA GLU A 279 -10.30 -2.53 -19.29
C GLU A 279 -11.11 -2.04 -20.49
N SER A 280 -10.64 -1.03 -21.23
CA SER A 280 -11.34 -0.55 -22.42
C SER A 280 -11.40 -1.60 -23.54
N ILE A 281 -10.33 -2.37 -23.77
CA ILE A 281 -10.33 -3.48 -24.72
C ILE A 281 -11.30 -4.59 -24.28
N ARG A 282 -11.34 -4.89 -22.97
CA ARG A 282 -12.27 -5.88 -22.41
C ARG A 282 -13.72 -5.44 -22.64
N VAL A 283 -14.06 -4.21 -22.27
CA VAL A 283 -15.40 -3.63 -22.45
C VAL A 283 -15.79 -3.64 -23.93
N ALA A 284 -14.91 -3.21 -24.84
CA ALA A 284 -15.18 -3.22 -26.27
C ALA A 284 -15.44 -4.63 -26.83
N ARG A 285 -14.71 -5.66 -26.34
CA ARG A 285 -14.92 -7.04 -26.76
C ARG A 285 -16.29 -7.57 -26.34
N PHE A 286 -16.66 -7.38 -25.08
CA PHE A 286 -17.96 -7.84 -24.58
C PHE A 286 -19.11 -7.05 -25.18
N ALA A 287 -18.96 -5.73 -25.37
CA ALA A 287 -19.93 -4.91 -26.08
C ALA A 287 -20.13 -5.39 -27.53
N ARG A 288 -19.04 -5.76 -28.23
CA ARG A 288 -19.13 -6.33 -29.59
C ARG A 288 -19.83 -7.68 -29.61
N GLU A 289 -19.56 -8.56 -28.65
CA GLU A 289 -20.26 -9.85 -28.54
C GLU A 289 -21.75 -9.67 -28.21
N LEU A 290 -22.07 -8.72 -27.33
CA LEU A 290 -23.44 -8.35 -27.00
C LEU A 290 -24.18 -7.84 -28.25
N LEU A 291 -23.58 -6.89 -28.97
CA LEU A 291 -24.13 -6.35 -30.23
C LEU A 291 -24.36 -7.44 -31.27
N LYS A 292 -23.45 -8.41 -31.41
CA LYS A 292 -23.64 -9.56 -32.31
C LYS A 292 -24.88 -10.36 -31.94
N LYS A 293 -25.12 -10.62 -30.65
CA LYS A 293 -26.32 -11.35 -30.19
C LYS A 293 -27.61 -10.58 -30.47
N PHE A 294 -27.60 -9.26 -30.25
CA PHE A 294 -28.73 -8.40 -30.61
C PHE A 294 -28.98 -8.37 -32.13
N ALA A 295 -27.91 -8.32 -32.94
CA ALA A 295 -28.01 -8.32 -34.40
C ALA A 295 -28.53 -9.66 -34.96
N THR A 296 -28.08 -10.80 -34.42
CA THR A 296 -28.59 -12.12 -34.81
C THR A 296 -30.06 -12.27 -34.46
N ALA A 297 -30.47 -11.83 -33.27
CA ALA A 297 -31.86 -11.87 -32.85
C ALA A 297 -32.74 -10.94 -33.70
N TYR A 298 -32.23 -9.78 -34.10
CA TYR A 298 -32.92 -8.88 -35.03
C TYR A 298 -33.15 -9.51 -36.41
N ARG A 299 -32.14 -10.18 -36.97
CA ARG A 299 -32.27 -10.89 -38.26
C ARG A 299 -33.30 -12.01 -38.19
N GLU A 300 -33.26 -12.84 -37.14
CA GLU A 300 -34.26 -13.91 -36.94
C GLU A 300 -35.67 -13.36 -36.77
N PHE A 301 -35.81 -12.22 -36.08
CA PHE A 301 -37.09 -11.55 -35.92
C PHE A 301 -37.60 -10.94 -37.24
N SER A 302 -36.70 -10.35 -38.04
CA SER A 302 -37.03 -9.76 -39.35
C SER A 302 -37.36 -10.80 -40.43
N ASP A 303 -36.71 -11.97 -40.43
CA ASP A 303 -37.01 -13.05 -41.39
C ASP A 303 -38.32 -13.77 -41.06
N ASN A 304 -38.72 -13.81 -39.77
CA ASN A 304 -39.96 -14.46 -39.31
C ASN A 304 -41.21 -13.57 -39.41
N ASP A 305 -41.09 -12.30 -39.82
CA ASP A 305 -42.23 -11.39 -40.01
C ASP A 305 -43.11 -11.74 -41.24
N ALA A 306 -42.85 -12.89 -41.88
CA ALA A 306 -43.69 -13.49 -42.92
C ALA A 306 -44.89 -14.32 -42.38
N GLY A 307 -45.16 -14.38 -41.07
CA GLY A 307 -46.49 -14.76 -40.59
C GLY A 307 -46.62 -15.76 -39.44
N SER A 308 -45.80 -15.67 -38.39
CA SER A 308 -46.07 -16.37 -37.12
C SER A 308 -45.30 -15.71 -35.98
N GLY A 309 -46.02 -15.23 -34.96
CA GLY A 309 -45.52 -14.27 -33.99
C GLY A 309 -44.50 -14.79 -32.97
N VAL A 310 -44.08 -13.84 -32.12
CA VAL A 310 -43.20 -13.87 -30.92
C VAL A 310 -43.21 -15.17 -30.08
N VAL A 311 -44.28 -15.98 -30.17
CA VAL A 311 -44.46 -17.24 -29.46
C VAL A 311 -43.53 -18.36 -29.97
N GLU A 312 -43.19 -18.39 -31.27
CA GLU A 312 -42.29 -19.42 -31.83
C GLU A 312 -40.82 -19.21 -31.45
N MET A 313 -40.41 -17.95 -31.26
CA MET A 313 -39.07 -17.54 -30.86
C MET A 313 -38.72 -17.99 -29.42
N MET A 314 -39.69 -18.02 -28.51
CA MET A 314 -39.49 -18.55 -27.14
C MET A 314 -39.16 -20.05 -27.12
N SER A 315 -39.54 -20.81 -28.16
CA SER A 315 -39.33 -22.26 -28.23
C SER A 315 -38.02 -22.69 -28.91
N SER A 316 -37.41 -21.80 -29.70
CA SER A 316 -36.24 -22.09 -30.54
C SER A 316 -34.92 -21.52 -29.99
N MET A 317 -34.96 -20.85 -28.84
CA MET A 317 -33.82 -20.13 -28.25
C MET A 317 -32.79 -21.04 -27.54
N GLU A 318 -32.48 -22.21 -28.12
CA GLU A 318 -31.23 -22.93 -27.82
C GLU A 318 -30.16 -22.39 -28.77
N PHE A 319 -29.41 -21.39 -28.31
CA PHE A 319 -28.24 -20.87 -29.01
C PHE A 319 -27.12 -21.92 -29.00
N THR A 320 -27.23 -22.92 -29.88
CA THR A 320 -26.18 -23.89 -30.11
C THR A 320 -25.04 -23.21 -30.86
N SER A 321 -23.83 -23.42 -30.35
CA SER A 321 -22.56 -22.85 -30.81
C SER A 321 -22.09 -23.31 -32.20
N ALA A 322 -23.01 -23.76 -33.07
CA ALA A 322 -22.70 -24.55 -34.25
C ALA A 322 -22.83 -23.84 -35.61
N SER A 323 -23.31 -22.59 -35.68
CA SER A 323 -23.26 -21.80 -36.92
C SER A 323 -22.46 -20.51 -36.73
N ALA A 324 -21.17 -20.67 -36.44
CA ALA A 324 -20.18 -19.61 -36.63
C ALA A 324 -19.96 -19.40 -38.15
N GLY A 325 -20.98 -18.85 -38.83
CA GLY A 325 -20.73 -18.11 -40.06
C GLY A 325 -19.77 -16.97 -39.72
N VAL A 326 -18.69 -16.86 -40.50
CA VAL A 326 -17.66 -15.83 -40.31
C VAL A 326 -18.32 -14.46 -40.44
N PHE A 327 -18.58 -13.83 -39.30
CA PHE A 327 -19.13 -12.47 -39.22
C PHE A 327 -18.03 -11.50 -39.66
N THR A 328 -18.11 -11.02 -40.90
CA THR A 328 -17.23 -9.97 -41.44
C THR A 328 -17.67 -8.61 -40.90
N ASP A 329 -16.72 -7.69 -40.68
CA ASP A 329 -17.00 -6.34 -40.15
C ASP A 329 -18.00 -5.52 -41.02
N ASP A 330 -18.25 -5.93 -42.26
CA ASP A 330 -19.20 -5.30 -43.18
C ASP A 330 -20.69 -5.46 -42.82
N ASP A 331 -21.06 -6.40 -41.93
CA ASP A 331 -22.46 -6.69 -41.55
C ASP A 331 -23.02 -5.77 -40.44
N VAL A 332 -22.19 -4.89 -39.85
CA VAL A 332 -22.60 -3.94 -38.80
C VAL A 332 -23.15 -2.63 -39.38
N HIS A 333 -23.10 -2.45 -40.71
CA HIS A 333 -23.52 -1.22 -41.39
C HIS A 333 -25.01 -1.16 -41.77
N ASP A 334 -25.81 -2.18 -41.46
CA ASP A 334 -27.26 -2.07 -41.57
C ASP A 334 -27.81 -1.28 -40.37
N GLN A 335 -28.76 -0.38 -40.61
CA GLN A 335 -29.47 0.35 -39.54
C GLN A 335 -30.30 -0.63 -38.71
N ILE A 336 -29.69 -1.25 -37.70
CA ILE A 336 -30.37 -2.14 -36.77
C ILE A 336 -31.25 -1.31 -35.84
N GLN A 337 -32.55 -1.59 -35.86
CA GLN A 337 -33.54 -0.97 -34.98
C GLN A 337 -33.99 -1.99 -33.93
N ILE A 338 -33.60 -1.78 -32.67
CA ILE A 338 -33.95 -2.69 -31.57
C ILE A 338 -35.18 -2.14 -30.87
N SER A 339 -36.33 -2.80 -31.03
CA SER A 339 -37.56 -2.47 -30.30
C SER A 339 -37.51 -2.92 -28.84
N LYS A 340 -38.35 -2.33 -27.98
CA LYS A 340 -38.47 -2.72 -26.57
C LYS A 340 -38.77 -4.21 -26.39
N GLU A 341 -39.61 -4.76 -27.25
CA GLU A 341 -40.02 -6.17 -27.22
C GLU A 341 -38.86 -7.10 -27.56
N LEU A 342 -38.14 -6.81 -28.65
CA LEU A 342 -36.93 -7.56 -29.02
C LEU A 342 -35.88 -7.49 -27.92
N PHE A 343 -35.68 -6.31 -27.34
CA PHE A 343 -34.75 -6.12 -26.24
C PHE A 343 -35.10 -7.00 -25.03
N LEU A 344 -36.35 -6.98 -24.58
CA LEU A 344 -36.83 -7.77 -23.44
C LEU A 344 -36.74 -9.28 -23.67
N VAL A 345 -36.81 -9.73 -24.92
CA VAL A 345 -36.64 -11.13 -25.30
C VAL A 345 -35.16 -11.52 -25.29
N VAL A 346 -34.27 -10.70 -25.88
CA VAL A 346 -32.83 -11.00 -25.95
C VAL A 346 -32.16 -11.00 -24.58
N ILE A 347 -32.57 -10.13 -23.65
CA ILE A 347 -32.02 -10.10 -22.28
C ILE A 347 -32.39 -11.33 -21.43
N GLN A 348 -33.34 -12.16 -21.87
CA GLN A 348 -33.67 -13.42 -21.19
C GLN A 348 -32.65 -14.54 -21.49
N ASP A 349 -31.86 -14.41 -22.56
CA ASP A 349 -30.81 -15.37 -22.89
C ASP A 349 -29.70 -15.38 -21.82
N ARG A 350 -29.40 -16.57 -21.27
CA ARG A 350 -28.36 -16.71 -20.23
C ARG A 350 -26.98 -16.23 -20.70
N GLY A 351 -26.66 -16.38 -21.98
CA GLY A 351 -25.38 -15.90 -22.50
C GLY A 351 -25.32 -14.37 -22.61
N VAL A 352 -26.41 -13.72 -23.01
CA VAL A 352 -26.54 -12.24 -22.96
C VAL A 352 -26.44 -11.74 -21.52
N GLN A 353 -27.10 -12.43 -20.60
CA GLN A 353 -27.04 -12.10 -19.17
C GLN A 353 -25.62 -12.14 -18.61
N ASN A 354 -24.86 -13.19 -18.94
CA ASN A 354 -23.46 -13.30 -18.52
C ASN A 354 -22.56 -12.21 -19.12
N LEU A 355 -22.76 -11.84 -20.39
CA LEU A 355 -22.02 -10.76 -21.04
C LEU A 355 -22.33 -9.39 -20.41
N MET A 356 -23.58 -9.16 -20.02
CA MET A 356 -24.00 -7.95 -19.32
C MET A 356 -23.43 -7.89 -17.89
N ASP A 357 -23.31 -9.02 -17.20
CA ASP A 357 -22.59 -9.12 -15.92
C ASP A 357 -21.09 -8.85 -16.07
N GLU A 358 -20.45 -9.36 -17.13
CA GLU A 358 -19.04 -9.08 -17.42
C GLU A 358 -18.75 -7.62 -17.82
N LEU A 359 -19.80 -6.88 -18.21
CA LEU A 359 -19.79 -5.43 -18.46
C LEU A 359 -20.17 -4.59 -17.22
N ASP A 360 -20.37 -5.22 -16.06
CA ASP A 360 -20.81 -4.57 -14.80
C ASP A 360 -22.12 -3.76 -14.96
N LEU A 361 -23.04 -4.21 -15.83
CA LEU A 361 -24.35 -3.58 -15.98
C LEU A 361 -25.26 -3.93 -14.80
N PRO A 362 -26.13 -3.00 -14.34
CA PRO A 362 -27.00 -3.24 -13.20
C PRO A 362 -27.94 -4.44 -13.44
N PRO A 363 -28.30 -5.19 -12.38
CA PRO A 363 -29.15 -6.39 -12.50
C PRO A 363 -30.60 -6.06 -12.93
N ASP A 364 -31.03 -4.82 -12.75
CA ASP A 364 -32.34 -4.31 -13.21
C ASP A 364 -32.30 -3.97 -14.72
N ARG A 365 -32.16 -5.01 -15.54
CA ARG A 365 -31.89 -4.90 -16.98
C ARG A 365 -33.12 -4.51 -17.80
N ALA A 366 -34.32 -4.75 -17.29
CA ALA A 366 -35.57 -4.41 -17.97
C ALA A 366 -35.75 -2.89 -18.08
N ASN A 367 -35.32 -2.15 -17.05
CA ASN A 367 -35.36 -0.69 -17.03
C ASN A 367 -34.20 -0.06 -17.82
N LEU A 368 -33.18 -0.84 -18.18
CA LEU A 368 -32.04 -0.36 -18.96
C LEU A 368 -32.47 0.15 -20.34
N PHE A 369 -33.52 -0.43 -20.94
CA PHE A 369 -34.07 0.04 -22.21
C PHE A 369 -34.55 1.50 -22.10
N GLU A 370 -35.29 1.83 -21.04
CA GLU A 370 -35.83 3.19 -20.83
C GLU A 370 -34.74 4.21 -20.50
N VAL A 371 -33.62 3.76 -19.94
CA VAL A 371 -32.44 4.60 -19.68
C VAL A 371 -31.66 4.88 -20.97
N ILE A 372 -31.59 3.91 -21.88
CA ILE A 372 -30.88 4.04 -23.16
C ILE A 372 -31.75 4.77 -24.20
N ASP A 373 -33.06 4.54 -24.21
CA ASP A 373 -34.09 5.21 -25.04
C ASP A 373 -34.45 6.60 -24.47
N ALA A 374 -33.44 7.44 -24.25
CA ALA A 374 -33.63 8.75 -23.63
C ALA A 374 -34.44 9.73 -24.50
N ASP A 375 -34.58 9.46 -25.81
CA ASP A 375 -35.41 10.23 -26.74
C ASP A 375 -36.88 9.77 -26.78
N GLY A 376 -37.20 8.64 -26.12
CA GLY A 376 -38.54 8.07 -26.06
C GLY A 376 -39.07 7.63 -27.43
N SER A 377 -38.17 7.32 -28.36
CA SER A 377 -38.52 6.88 -29.71
C SER A 377 -39.12 5.47 -29.72
N GLY A 378 -38.90 4.69 -28.66
CA GLY A 378 -39.33 3.30 -28.55
C GLY A 378 -38.47 2.32 -29.34
N THR A 379 -37.39 2.79 -29.97
CA THR A 379 -36.46 2.00 -30.78
C THR A 379 -35.03 2.46 -30.61
N LEU A 380 -34.11 1.55 -30.31
CA LEU A 380 -32.69 1.87 -30.22
C LEU A 380 -32.04 1.71 -31.60
N HIS A 381 -31.38 2.77 -32.06
CA HIS A 381 -30.60 2.75 -33.29
C HIS A 381 -29.13 2.44 -32.99
N VAL A 382 -28.60 1.36 -33.59
CA VAL A 382 -27.17 1.06 -33.56
C VAL A 382 -26.55 1.62 -34.85
N GLN A 383 -25.68 2.62 -34.72
CA GLN A 383 -24.90 3.21 -35.81
C GLN A 383 -23.45 2.74 -35.78
#